data_AF-A0A7S0JAH5-F1
#
_entry.id   AF-A0A7S0JAH5-F1
#
_cell.length_a   1.000
_cell.length_b   1.000
_cell.length_c   1.000
_cell.angle_alpha   90.00
_cell.angle_beta   90.00
_cell.angle_gamma   90.00
#
_symmetry.space_group_name_H-M   'P 1'
#
loop_
_entity.id
_entity.type
_entity.pdbx_description
1 polymer ?
#
loop_
_entity_poly.entity_id
_entity_poly.type
_entity_poly.pdbx_seq_one_letter_code
_entity_poly.pdbx_strand_id
1 'polypeptide(L)'
;AGRDGLEASCYLYYTWGDKNKLDAMIFKSEGDEHTKALQRQQLLQVISYAEDEFGCRRAHMLQYFSERFDRSLCNKTCDNCRASRASVDQDVSELGRAIVAELFQSKRMTLAMLVDCLRGSESKTVKQRRLDKRPIYGMAAERKKTEVERLLHRMVAERYLEETFEVLGEWGGVVSYLQPAARAEGLQTGRDKLTIPTLEVKAGKTQPSKRMSSGAVRGGVDSDDYLFGNDP
;
A
#
# COMPACT_ATOMS: atom_id res chain seq x y z
N ALA A 1 -8.17 -19.39 -18.13
CA ALA A 1 -7.78 -20.78 -17.82
C ALA A 1 -7.91 -21.63 -19.08
N GLY A 2 -6.91 -22.46 -19.39
CA GLY A 2 -6.86 -23.33 -20.58
C GLY A 2 -6.74 -24.80 -20.18
N ARG A 3 -7.87 -25.53 -20.20
CA ARG A 3 -7.90 -26.99 -19.91
C ARG A 3 -7.43 -27.82 -21.10
N ASP A 4 -7.26 -27.17 -22.25
CA ASP A 4 -6.78 -27.68 -23.52
C ASP A 4 -5.25 -27.66 -23.65
N GLY A 5 -4.54 -27.11 -22.66
CA GLY A 5 -3.08 -26.95 -22.69
C GLY A 5 -2.60 -25.80 -23.58
N LEU A 6 -3.50 -25.03 -24.18
CA LEU A 6 -3.15 -23.83 -24.94
C LEU A 6 -2.84 -22.66 -24.01
N GLU A 7 -2.19 -21.64 -24.57
CA GLU A 7 -1.88 -20.42 -23.83
C GLU A 7 -3.17 -19.75 -23.35
N ALA A 8 -3.22 -19.44 -22.06
CA ALA A 8 -4.32 -18.74 -21.44
C ALA A 8 -3.81 -17.68 -20.48
N SER A 9 -4.49 -16.53 -20.46
CA SER A 9 -4.23 -15.46 -19.51
C SER A 9 -5.23 -15.49 -18.36
N CYS A 10 -4.77 -15.11 -17.16
CA CYS A 10 -5.59 -14.90 -15.98
C CYS A 10 -5.32 -13.48 -15.46
N TYR A 11 -6.37 -12.69 -15.26
CA TYR A 11 -6.29 -11.32 -14.77
C TYR A 11 -7.02 -11.22 -13.44
N LEU A 12 -6.40 -10.57 -12.45
CA LEU A 12 -7.00 -10.26 -11.15
C LEU A 12 -7.08 -8.75 -11.01
N TYR A 13 -8.29 -8.23 -10.85
CA TYR A 13 -8.51 -6.84 -10.45
C TYR A 13 -8.67 -6.80 -8.94
N TYR A 14 -7.92 -5.92 -8.28
CA TYR A 14 -7.85 -5.86 -6.82
C TYR A 14 -7.69 -4.42 -6.34
N THR A 15 -8.42 -4.08 -5.28
CA THR A 15 -8.18 -2.88 -4.47
C THR A 15 -8.24 -3.22 -2.99
N TRP A 16 -7.60 -2.41 -2.15
CA TRP A 16 -7.74 -2.55 -0.69
C TRP A 16 -9.20 -2.38 -0.22
N GLY A 17 -10.03 -1.67 -0.99
CA GLY A 17 -11.46 -1.57 -0.73
C GLY A 17 -12.19 -2.92 -0.78
N ASP A 18 -11.75 -3.85 -1.64
CA ASP A 18 -12.36 -5.17 -1.76
C ASP A 18 -12.02 -6.06 -0.56
N LYS A 19 -10.79 -5.93 -0.05
CA LYS A 19 -10.37 -6.51 1.23
C LYS A 19 -11.29 -6.05 2.37
N ASN A 20 -11.54 -4.74 2.48
CA ASN A 20 -12.41 -4.20 3.53
C ASN A 20 -13.85 -4.76 3.45
N LYS A 21 -14.38 -4.98 2.24
CA LYS A 21 -15.70 -5.62 2.06
C LYS A 21 -15.69 -7.07 2.55
N LEU A 22 -14.66 -7.85 2.20
CA LEU A 22 -14.54 -9.24 2.64
C LEU A 22 -14.38 -9.35 4.15
N ASP A 23 -13.60 -8.47 4.77
CA ASP A 23 -13.54 -8.42 6.24
C ASP A 23 -14.87 -8.08 6.89
N ALA A 24 -15.63 -7.15 6.32
CA ALA A 24 -16.96 -6.83 6.82
C ALA A 24 -17.91 -8.03 6.70
N MET A 25 -17.82 -8.81 5.61
CA MET A 25 -18.58 -10.06 5.45
C MET A 25 -18.16 -11.11 6.49
N ILE A 26 -16.85 -11.32 6.69
CA ILE A 26 -16.33 -12.25 7.70
C ILE A 26 -16.79 -11.83 9.10
N PHE A 27 -16.67 -10.55 9.43
CA PHE A 27 -17.06 -10.00 10.73
C PHE A 27 -18.55 -10.23 11.03
N LYS A 28 -19.42 -9.99 10.02
CA LYS A 28 -20.88 -10.18 10.11
C LYS A 28 -21.35 -11.63 9.99
N SER A 29 -20.47 -12.55 9.60
CA SER A 29 -20.83 -13.97 9.44
C SER A 29 -21.22 -14.63 10.78
N GLU A 30 -21.99 -15.72 10.70
CA GLU A 30 -22.44 -16.50 11.85
C GLU A 30 -21.38 -17.47 12.39
N GLY A 31 -20.19 -17.55 11.77
CA GLY A 31 -19.11 -18.42 12.21
C GLY A 31 -18.59 -18.05 13.61
N ASP A 32 -18.03 -19.04 14.31
CA ASP A 32 -17.34 -18.81 15.56
C ASP A 32 -16.03 -18.00 15.36
N GLU A 33 -15.45 -17.49 16.44
CA GLU A 33 -14.23 -16.67 16.34
C GLU A 33 -13.05 -17.44 15.75
N HIS A 34 -12.99 -18.75 15.96
CA HIS A 34 -11.96 -19.59 15.35
C HIS A 34 -12.09 -19.61 13.81
N THR A 35 -13.29 -19.87 13.30
CA THR A 35 -13.58 -19.86 11.86
C THR A 35 -13.31 -18.49 11.24
N LYS A 36 -13.75 -17.41 11.91
CA LYS A 36 -13.49 -16.04 11.45
C LYS A 36 -12.00 -15.71 11.44
N ALA A 37 -11.23 -16.15 12.44
CA ALA A 37 -9.78 -15.98 12.46
C ALA A 37 -9.10 -16.71 11.29
N LEU A 38 -9.52 -17.94 10.99
CA LEU A 38 -9.02 -18.71 9.85
C LEU A 38 -9.34 -18.01 8.52
N GLN A 39 -10.57 -17.53 8.34
CA GLN A 39 -10.97 -16.79 7.14
C GLN A 39 -10.14 -15.51 6.94
N ARG A 40 -9.90 -14.75 8.02
CA ARG A 40 -9.02 -13.56 7.98
C ARG A 40 -7.59 -13.93 7.60
N GLN A 41 -7.06 -15.03 8.15
CA GLN A 41 -5.73 -15.50 7.78
C GLN A 41 -5.65 -15.85 6.28
N GLN A 42 -6.64 -16.58 5.75
CA GLN A 42 -6.72 -16.91 4.33
C GLN A 42 -6.83 -15.66 3.45
N LEU A 43 -7.65 -14.68 3.87
CA LEU A 43 -7.76 -13.39 3.20
C LEU A 43 -6.39 -12.71 3.13
N LEU A 44 -5.67 -12.59 4.26
CA LEU A 44 -4.33 -11.97 4.29
C LEU A 44 -3.33 -12.65 3.35
N GLN A 45 -3.43 -13.97 3.14
CA GLN A 45 -2.58 -14.69 2.18
C GLN A 45 -2.88 -14.27 0.73
N VAL A 46 -4.15 -14.07 0.38
CA VAL A 46 -4.57 -13.57 -0.95
C VAL A 46 -4.16 -12.10 -1.15
N ILE A 47 -4.27 -11.28 -0.10
CA ILE A 47 -3.82 -9.88 -0.13
C ILE A 47 -2.32 -9.79 -0.34
N SER A 48 -1.54 -10.59 0.40
CA SER A 48 -0.09 -10.68 0.22
C SER A 48 0.28 -11.07 -1.21
N TYR A 49 -0.45 -12.03 -1.79
CA TYR A 49 -0.29 -12.41 -3.20
C TYR A 49 -0.57 -11.25 -4.15
N ALA A 50 -1.60 -10.44 -3.91
CA ALA A 50 -2.00 -9.36 -4.80
C ALA A 50 -1.07 -8.13 -4.70
N GLU A 51 -0.60 -7.80 -3.50
CA GLU A 51 0.22 -6.62 -3.23
C GLU A 51 1.71 -6.80 -3.52
N ASP A 52 2.20 -8.04 -3.57
CA ASP A 52 3.57 -8.31 -3.96
C ASP A 52 3.79 -7.95 -5.44
N GLU A 53 4.64 -6.95 -5.69
CA GLU A 53 4.97 -6.49 -7.03
C GLU A 53 6.23 -7.11 -7.62
N PHE A 54 6.99 -7.86 -6.81
CA PHE A 54 8.34 -8.28 -7.13
C PHE A 54 8.46 -9.80 -7.13
N GLY A 55 7.82 -10.51 -6.20
CA GLY A 55 7.81 -11.97 -6.13
C GLY A 55 7.11 -12.62 -7.33
N CYS A 56 7.51 -13.85 -7.65
CA CYS A 56 6.92 -14.57 -8.77
C CYS A 56 5.52 -15.05 -8.37
N ARG A 57 4.48 -14.63 -9.11
CA ARG A 57 3.09 -15.05 -8.82
C ARG A 57 2.95 -16.57 -8.76
N ARG A 58 3.63 -17.29 -9.66
CA ARG A 58 3.59 -18.76 -9.71
C ARG A 58 4.24 -19.40 -8.49
N ALA A 59 5.38 -18.87 -8.05
CA ALA A 59 6.03 -19.34 -6.82
C ALA A 59 5.14 -19.12 -5.61
N HIS A 60 4.55 -17.92 -5.49
CA HIS A 60 3.65 -17.58 -4.38
C HIS A 60 2.39 -18.47 -4.37
N MET A 61 1.78 -18.73 -5.53
CA MET A 61 0.60 -19.58 -5.64
C MET A 61 0.91 -21.04 -5.29
N LEU A 62 2.01 -21.60 -5.79
CA LEU A 62 2.40 -22.98 -5.50
C LEU A 62 2.81 -23.15 -4.03
N GLN A 63 3.48 -22.16 -3.44
CA GLN A 63 3.84 -22.18 -2.03
C GLN A 63 2.61 -22.22 -1.11
N TYR A 64 1.50 -21.60 -1.49
CA TYR A 64 0.23 -21.72 -0.75
C TYR A 64 -0.23 -23.18 -0.63
N PHE A 65 -0.02 -23.99 -1.68
CA PHE A 65 -0.29 -25.43 -1.70
C PHE A 65 0.91 -26.27 -1.21
N SER A 66 1.86 -25.64 -0.51
CA SER A 66 3.09 -26.27 -0.01
C SER A 66 3.99 -26.87 -1.09
N GLU A 67 3.84 -26.43 -2.34
CA GLU A 67 4.70 -26.79 -3.46
C GLU A 67 5.85 -25.78 -3.61
N ARG A 68 7.07 -26.28 -3.76
CA ARG A 68 8.25 -25.44 -4.03
C ARG A 68 8.41 -25.24 -5.53
N PHE A 69 8.58 -24.00 -5.95
CA PHE A 69 8.78 -23.65 -7.34
C PHE A 69 9.97 -22.70 -7.50
N ASP A 70 10.93 -23.09 -8.34
CA ASP A 70 12.04 -22.20 -8.69
C ASP A 70 11.53 -21.09 -9.63
N ARG A 71 11.70 -19.84 -9.19
CA ARG A 71 11.37 -18.64 -9.97
C ARG A 71 12.00 -18.65 -11.36
N SER A 72 13.19 -19.24 -11.52
CA SER A 72 13.88 -19.33 -12.81
C SER A 72 13.03 -20.04 -13.88
N LEU A 73 12.18 -20.98 -13.45
CA LEU A 73 11.29 -21.77 -14.30
C LEU A 73 9.99 -21.05 -14.68
N CYS A 74 9.74 -19.84 -14.14
CA CYS A 74 8.54 -19.08 -14.50
C CYS A 74 8.56 -18.65 -15.97
N ASN A 75 9.74 -18.46 -16.56
CA ASN A 75 9.92 -18.05 -17.95
C ASN A 75 9.09 -16.80 -18.33
N LYS A 76 9.00 -15.81 -17.42
CA LYS A 76 8.27 -14.54 -17.61
C LYS A 76 6.77 -14.69 -17.93
N THR A 77 6.14 -15.80 -17.52
CA THR A 77 4.72 -16.06 -17.76
C THR A 77 3.77 -15.35 -16.78
N CYS A 78 4.26 -14.79 -15.68
CA CYS A 78 3.47 -13.90 -14.81
C CYS A 78 3.88 -12.42 -14.99
N ASP A 79 2.97 -11.52 -14.62
CA ASP A 79 3.14 -10.07 -14.67
C ASP A 79 4.40 -9.57 -13.93
N ASN A 80 4.64 -10.06 -12.71
CA ASN A 80 5.81 -9.65 -11.92
C ASN A 80 7.14 -10.07 -12.57
N CYS A 81 7.23 -11.32 -13.07
CA CYS A 81 8.44 -11.79 -13.77
C CYS A 81 8.63 -11.10 -15.12
N ARG A 82 7.53 -10.75 -15.81
CA ARG A 82 7.57 -10.03 -17.09
C ARG A 82 8.04 -8.59 -16.92
N ALA A 83 7.56 -7.90 -15.87
CA ALA A 83 7.91 -6.51 -15.59
C ALA A 83 9.42 -6.28 -15.35
N SER A 84 10.18 -7.31 -14.98
CA SER A 84 11.64 -7.27 -14.80
C SER A 84 12.12 -6.11 -13.91
N ARG A 85 11.30 -5.74 -12.92
CA ARG A 85 11.60 -4.67 -11.96
C ARG A 85 12.59 -5.18 -10.94
N ALA A 86 13.71 -4.49 -10.79
CA ALA A 86 14.62 -4.71 -9.67
C ALA A 86 14.11 -3.92 -8.47
N SER A 87 14.15 -4.55 -7.30
CA SER A 87 13.85 -3.92 -6.02
C SER A 87 15.07 -3.88 -5.13
N VAL A 88 15.25 -2.78 -4.42
CA VAL A 88 16.10 -2.72 -3.24
C VAL A 88 15.21 -2.71 -2.01
N ASP A 89 15.53 -3.59 -1.07
CA ASP A 89 14.88 -3.59 0.24
C ASP A 89 15.35 -2.37 1.03
N GLN A 90 14.43 -1.43 1.23
CA GLN A 90 14.65 -0.29 2.10
C GLN A 90 14.28 -0.68 3.53
N ASP A 91 15.22 -0.48 4.46
CA ASP A 91 14.92 -0.60 5.89
C ASP A 91 14.02 0.56 6.33
N VAL A 92 12.86 0.21 6.89
CA VAL A 92 11.87 1.16 7.43
C VAL A 92 11.49 0.79 8.86
N SER A 93 12.37 0.07 9.56
CA SER A 93 12.14 -0.41 10.93
C SER A 93 11.92 0.74 11.92
N GLU A 94 12.60 1.88 11.73
CA GLU A 94 12.38 3.07 12.57
C GLU A 94 10.96 3.62 12.43
N LEU A 95 10.49 3.79 11.20
CA LEU A 95 9.13 4.24 10.92
C LEU A 95 8.10 3.23 11.45
N GLY A 96 8.35 1.93 11.25
CA GLY A 96 7.51 0.86 11.78
C GLY A 96 7.41 0.86 13.30
N ARG A 97 8.53 1.05 14.02
CA ARG A 97 8.56 1.21 15.48
C ARG A 97 7.75 2.42 15.95
N ALA A 98 7.89 3.54 15.27
CA ALA A 98 7.14 4.76 15.60
C ALA A 98 5.62 4.55 15.41
N ILE A 99 5.21 3.89 14.32
CA ILE A 99 3.81 3.53 14.06
C ILE A 99 3.26 2.62 15.16
N VAL A 100 3.98 1.56 15.52
CA VAL A 100 3.56 0.65 16.59
C VAL A 100 3.46 1.37 17.94
N ALA A 101 4.43 2.24 18.26
CA ALA A 101 4.45 3.01 19.51
C ALA A 101 3.23 3.93 19.61
N GLU A 102 2.88 4.59 18.51
CA GLU A 102 1.70 5.44 18.41
C GLU A 102 0.42 4.63 18.63
N LEU A 103 0.29 3.45 18.01
CA LEU A 103 -0.90 2.60 18.12
C LEU A 103 -1.07 1.96 19.50
N PHE A 104 -0.01 1.84 20.31
CA PHE A 104 -0.15 1.50 21.73
C PHE A 104 -0.84 2.60 22.54
N GLN A 105 -0.71 3.86 22.12
CA GLN A 105 -1.24 5.03 22.85
C GLN A 105 -2.54 5.57 22.24
N SER A 106 -2.81 5.25 20.98
CA SER A 106 -3.95 5.76 20.23
C SER A 106 -5.02 4.70 20.06
N LYS A 107 -6.26 5.08 20.37
CA LYS A 107 -7.44 4.25 20.12
C LYS A 107 -8.14 4.69 18.84
N ARG A 108 -8.78 3.75 18.15
CA ARG A 108 -9.65 4.03 16.99
C ARG A 108 -8.93 4.78 15.87
N MET A 109 -7.69 4.38 15.57
CA MET A 109 -6.92 4.89 14.44
C MET A 109 -7.25 4.08 13.19
N THR A 110 -7.88 4.68 12.18
CA THR A 110 -8.09 3.99 10.89
C THR A 110 -6.82 4.04 10.05
N LEU A 111 -6.69 3.16 9.05
CA LEU A 111 -5.58 3.20 8.10
C LEU A 111 -5.48 4.58 7.41
N ALA A 112 -6.60 5.12 6.93
CA ALA A 112 -6.63 6.42 6.28
C ALA A 112 -6.17 7.55 7.21
N MET A 113 -6.58 7.53 8.48
CA MET A 113 -6.12 8.51 9.49
C MET A 113 -4.61 8.39 9.72
N LEU A 114 -4.09 7.17 9.80
CA LEU A 114 -2.67 6.94 10.00
C LEU A 114 -1.84 7.40 8.80
N VAL A 115 -2.29 7.12 7.57
CA VAL A 115 -1.66 7.63 6.33
C VAL A 115 -1.64 9.17 6.31
N ASP A 116 -2.77 9.81 6.61
CA ASP A 116 -2.88 11.26 6.66
C ASP A 116 -1.92 11.86 7.71
N CYS A 117 -1.84 11.24 8.89
CA CYS A 117 -0.94 11.65 9.96
C CYS A 117 0.53 11.54 9.52
N LEU A 118 0.95 10.36 9.07
CA LEU A 118 2.33 10.08 8.66
C LEU A 118 2.81 11.00 7.53
N ARG A 119 1.91 11.36 6.60
CA ARG A 119 2.23 12.25 5.48
C ARG A 119 2.14 13.74 5.81
N GLY A 120 1.77 14.11 7.03
CA GLY A 120 1.65 15.52 7.41
C GLY A 120 0.45 16.21 6.74
N SER A 121 -0.63 15.47 6.45
CA SER A 121 -1.83 16.03 5.83
C SER A 121 -2.44 17.14 6.71
N GLU A 122 -3.03 18.15 6.08
CA GLU A 122 -3.79 19.20 6.78
C GLU A 122 -5.32 18.97 6.71
N SER A 123 -5.73 17.72 6.47
CA SER A 123 -7.15 17.38 6.37
C SER A 123 -7.92 17.78 7.63
N LYS A 124 -9.21 18.08 7.47
CA LYS A 124 -10.10 18.44 8.60
C LYS A 124 -10.06 17.36 9.68
N THR A 125 -10.02 16.08 9.29
CA THR A 125 -9.92 14.95 10.21
C THR A 125 -8.64 14.99 11.04
N VAL A 126 -7.49 15.29 10.44
CA VAL A 126 -6.21 15.43 11.16
C VAL A 126 -6.33 16.51 12.24
N LYS A 127 -6.81 17.71 11.88
CA LYS A 127 -6.92 18.83 12.82
C LYS A 127 -7.94 18.56 13.93
N GLN A 128 -9.12 18.04 13.60
CA GLN A 128 -10.18 17.74 14.57
C GLN A 128 -9.75 16.65 15.57
N ARG A 129 -9.02 15.63 15.10
CA ARG A 129 -8.52 14.55 15.93
C ARG A 129 -7.16 14.85 16.57
N ARG A 130 -6.61 16.05 16.35
CA ARG A 130 -5.29 16.50 16.82
C ARG A 130 -4.16 15.55 16.42
N LEU A 131 -4.28 14.93 15.25
CA LEU A 131 -3.25 14.05 14.69
C LEU A 131 -1.97 14.82 14.34
N ASP A 132 -2.11 16.12 14.03
CA ASP A 132 -1.00 17.06 13.82
C ASP A 132 -0.16 17.35 15.07
N LYS A 133 -0.56 16.82 16.23
CA LYS A 133 0.19 16.93 17.50
C LYS A 133 0.86 15.62 17.90
N ARG A 134 0.68 14.55 17.12
CA ARG A 134 1.27 13.24 17.42
C ARG A 134 2.74 13.20 16.97
N PRO A 135 3.62 12.46 17.67
CA PRO A 135 5.03 12.36 17.30
C PRO A 135 5.28 11.84 15.88
N ILE A 136 4.36 11.02 15.37
CA ILE A 136 4.46 10.43 14.03
C ILE A 136 4.04 11.36 12.90
N TYR A 137 3.55 12.57 13.21
CA TYR A 137 3.04 13.49 12.20
C TYR A 137 4.13 13.94 11.24
N GLY A 138 3.93 13.72 9.95
CA GLY A 138 4.88 14.12 8.91
C GLY A 138 6.15 13.28 8.80
N MET A 139 6.30 12.18 9.57
CA MET A 139 7.47 11.30 9.51
C MET A 139 7.69 10.62 8.14
N ALA A 140 6.69 10.64 7.26
CA ALA A 140 6.76 10.10 5.90
C ALA A 140 6.23 11.12 4.87
N ALA A 141 6.44 12.41 5.11
CA ALA A 141 5.97 13.49 4.22
C ALA A 141 6.58 13.42 2.81
N GLU A 142 7.80 12.91 2.70
CA GLU A 142 8.54 12.70 1.45
C GLU A 142 8.03 11.51 0.62
N ARG A 143 7.26 10.60 1.24
CA ARG A 143 6.73 9.41 0.58
C ARG A 143 5.40 9.67 -0.10
N LYS A 144 5.18 8.97 -1.21
CA LYS A 144 3.88 9.00 -1.89
C LYS A 144 2.82 8.33 -1.01
N LYS A 145 1.57 8.76 -1.14
CA LYS A 145 0.43 8.16 -0.41
C LYS A 145 0.39 6.64 -0.58
N THR A 146 0.56 6.16 -1.80
CA THR A 146 0.57 4.74 -2.15
C THR A 146 1.71 3.96 -1.50
N GLU A 147 2.88 4.58 -1.28
CA GLU A 147 4.01 3.94 -0.61
C GLU A 147 3.74 3.78 0.89
N VAL A 148 3.13 4.78 1.52
CA VAL A 148 2.73 4.72 2.93
C VAL A 148 1.59 3.72 3.13
N GLU A 149 0.60 3.69 2.24
CA GLU A 149 -0.46 2.68 2.26
C GLU A 149 0.13 1.27 2.15
N ARG A 150 1.01 1.01 1.18
CA ARG A 150 1.68 -0.29 1.02
C ARG A 150 2.53 -0.70 2.22
N LEU A 151 3.21 0.25 2.86
CA LEU A 151 3.92 -0.02 4.12
C LEU A 151 2.95 -0.51 5.19
N LEU A 152 1.83 0.19 5.40
CA LEU A 152 0.86 -0.19 6.42
C LEU A 152 0.17 -1.52 6.09
N HIS A 153 -0.17 -1.76 4.83
CA HIS A 153 -0.73 -3.01 4.36
C HIS A 153 0.22 -4.18 4.61
N ARG A 154 1.52 -3.99 4.30
CA ARG A 154 2.55 -4.97 4.62
C ARG A 154 2.67 -5.22 6.12
N MET A 155 2.60 -4.18 6.95
CA MET A 155 2.62 -4.35 8.41
C MET A 155 1.42 -5.15 8.92
N VAL A 156 0.25 -5.04 8.29
CA VAL A 156 -0.92 -5.88 8.58
C VAL A 156 -0.71 -7.31 8.11
N ALA A 157 -0.25 -7.51 6.87
CA ALA A 157 0.02 -8.83 6.30
C ALA A 157 1.08 -9.61 7.10
N GLU A 158 2.13 -8.93 7.57
CA GLU A 158 3.19 -9.52 8.39
C GLU A 158 2.84 -9.57 9.89
N ARG A 159 1.61 -9.24 10.30
CA ARG A 159 1.13 -9.34 11.69
C ARG A 159 1.89 -8.46 12.69
N TYR A 160 2.47 -7.35 12.24
CA TYR A 160 2.89 -6.27 13.14
C TYR A 160 1.69 -5.41 13.57
N LEU A 161 0.73 -5.25 12.66
CA LEU A 161 -0.55 -4.60 12.90
C LEU A 161 -1.68 -5.60 12.65
N GLU A 162 -2.82 -5.36 13.27
CA GLU A 162 -4.07 -6.04 12.94
C GLU A 162 -5.23 -5.06 12.98
N GLU A 163 -6.34 -5.47 12.39
CA GLU A 163 -7.56 -4.68 12.32
C GLU A 163 -8.61 -5.21 13.28
N THR A 164 -9.20 -4.30 14.04
CA THR A 164 -10.43 -4.52 14.78
C THR A 164 -11.58 -3.84 14.06
N PHE A 165 -12.75 -4.46 14.17
CA PHE A 165 -13.93 -4.03 13.43
C PHE A 165 -15.02 -3.58 14.40
N GLU A 166 -15.63 -2.45 14.09
CA GLU A 166 -16.80 -1.95 14.80
C GLU A 166 -17.95 -1.70 13.81
N VAL A 167 -19.18 -1.99 14.23
CA VAL A 167 -20.38 -1.58 13.50
C VAL A 167 -20.67 -0.11 13.84
N LEU A 168 -20.78 0.73 12.82
CA LEU A 168 -21.10 2.14 12.93
C LEU A 168 -22.46 2.45 12.32
N GLY A 169 -23.27 3.17 13.08
CA GLY A 169 -24.57 3.67 12.64
C GLY A 169 -25.64 2.58 12.48
N GLU A 170 -26.87 3.03 12.31
CA GLU A 170 -28.03 2.14 12.18
C GLU A 170 -28.01 1.31 10.89
N TRP A 171 -27.33 1.81 9.86
CA TRP A 171 -27.17 1.14 8.56
C TRP A 171 -26.16 -0.01 8.57
N GLY A 172 -25.53 -0.29 9.71
CA GLY A 172 -24.64 -1.43 9.87
C GLY A 172 -23.32 -1.31 9.10
N GLY A 173 -22.80 -0.09 8.90
CA GLY A 173 -21.49 0.11 8.29
C GLY A 173 -20.39 -0.51 9.15
N VAL A 174 -19.36 -1.11 8.55
CA VAL A 174 -18.23 -1.67 9.31
C VAL A 174 -17.01 -0.79 9.11
N VAL A 175 -16.39 -0.36 10.20
CA VAL A 175 -15.16 0.42 10.20
C VAL A 175 -14.04 -0.43 10.77
N SER A 176 -12.87 -0.42 10.12
CA SER A 176 -11.65 -1.03 10.65
C SER A 176 -10.74 -0.01 11.33
N TYR A 177 -10.20 -0.39 12.48
CA TYR A 177 -9.19 0.35 13.21
C TYR A 177 -7.95 -0.51 13.38
N LEU A 178 -6.78 0.11 13.26
CA LEU A 178 -5.49 -0.53 13.44
C LEU A 178 -5.12 -0.60 14.92
N GLN A 179 -4.56 -1.73 15.32
CA GLN A 179 -3.93 -1.93 16.61
C GLN A 179 -2.64 -2.76 16.47
N PRO A 180 -1.73 -2.74 17.47
CA PRO A 180 -0.57 -3.62 17.48
C PRO A 180 -0.99 -5.10 17.48
N ALA A 181 -0.31 -5.94 16.70
CA ALA A 181 -0.55 -7.38 16.60
C ALA A 181 0.58 -8.21 17.24
N ALA A 182 0.50 -9.53 17.11
CA ALA A 182 1.40 -10.48 17.77
C ALA A 182 2.91 -10.24 17.53
N ARG A 183 3.30 -9.67 16.39
CA ARG A 183 4.72 -9.37 16.08
C ARG A 183 5.15 -7.95 16.41
N ALA A 184 4.25 -7.10 16.90
CA ALA A 184 4.53 -5.69 17.20
C ALA A 184 5.71 -5.52 18.16
N GLU A 185 5.80 -6.36 19.20
CA GLU A 185 6.89 -6.31 20.19
C GLU A 185 8.25 -6.67 19.59
N GLY A 186 8.28 -7.61 18.64
CA GLY A 186 9.51 -7.97 17.91
C GLY A 186 10.08 -6.76 17.18
N LEU A 187 9.21 -5.96 16.55
CA LEU A 187 9.61 -4.73 15.88
C LEU A 187 10.07 -3.66 16.88
N GLN A 188 9.35 -3.48 17.99
CA GLN A 188 9.72 -2.50 19.04
C GLN A 188 11.08 -2.77 19.68
N THR A 189 11.37 -4.04 19.95
CA THR A 189 12.62 -4.47 20.58
C THR A 189 13.79 -4.57 19.60
N GLY A 190 13.55 -4.37 18.30
CA GLY A 190 14.55 -4.49 17.24
C GLY A 190 14.92 -5.94 16.88
N ARG A 191 14.17 -6.92 17.41
CA ARG A 191 14.30 -8.35 17.03
C ARG A 191 13.88 -8.57 15.58
N ASP A 192 12.83 -7.89 15.16
CA ASP A 192 12.28 -7.99 13.81
C ASP A 192 12.75 -6.78 12.98
N LYS A 193 13.14 -7.03 11.73
CA LYS A 193 13.52 -6.00 10.77
C LYS A 193 12.39 -5.82 9.76
N LEU A 194 11.88 -4.60 9.62
CA LEU A 194 10.86 -4.26 8.63
C LEU A 194 11.52 -3.65 7.39
N THR A 195 11.28 -4.27 6.24
CA THR A 195 11.77 -3.79 4.94
C THR A 195 10.63 -3.62 3.95
N ILE A 196 10.77 -2.68 3.03
CA ILE A 196 9.87 -2.54 1.88
C ILE A 196 10.68 -2.57 0.57
N PRO A 197 10.29 -3.40 -0.41
CA PRO A 197 10.93 -3.42 -1.70
C PRO A 197 10.53 -2.14 -2.44
N THR A 198 11.54 -1.33 -2.74
CA THR A 198 11.38 -0.10 -3.50
C THR A 198 12.04 -0.30 -4.86
N LEU A 199 11.48 0.29 -5.91
CA LEU A 199 12.08 0.21 -7.24
C LEU A 199 13.52 0.73 -7.21
N GLU A 200 14.44 -0.04 -7.79
CA GLU A 200 15.79 0.45 -8.03
C GLU A 200 15.75 1.64 -8.97
N VAL A 201 16.01 2.83 -8.45
CA VAL A 201 16.30 3.99 -9.28
C VAL A 201 17.75 3.85 -9.73
N LYS A 202 17.97 3.40 -10.97
CA LYS A 202 19.28 3.54 -11.60
C LYS A 202 19.62 5.02 -11.60
N ALA A 203 20.73 5.41 -10.95
CA ALA A 203 21.22 6.78 -10.95
C ALA A 203 21.46 7.23 -12.40
N GLY A 204 20.45 7.88 -12.99
CA GLY A 204 20.62 8.59 -14.24
C GLY A 204 21.59 9.73 -13.98
N LYS A 205 22.66 9.81 -14.77
CA LYS A 205 23.55 10.97 -14.80
C LYS A 205 22.72 12.20 -15.15
N THR A 206 22.28 12.95 -14.16
CA THR A 206 21.62 14.24 -14.37
C THR A 206 22.69 15.19 -14.90
N GLN A 207 22.69 15.45 -16.21
CA GLN A 207 23.46 16.57 -16.74
C GLN A 207 22.88 17.87 -16.15
N PRO A 208 23.73 18.80 -15.67
CA PRO A 208 23.24 20.06 -15.14
C PRO A 208 22.57 20.86 -16.25
N SER A 209 21.28 21.09 -16.10
CA SER A 209 20.51 22.03 -16.91
C SER A 209 21.17 23.41 -16.84
N LYS A 210 21.63 23.92 -17.99
CA LYS A 210 22.13 25.29 -18.12
C LYS A 210 21.00 26.25 -17.78
N ARG A 211 21.18 26.98 -16.68
CA ARG A 211 20.35 28.12 -16.27
C ARG A 211 20.37 29.15 -17.41
N MET A 212 19.27 29.30 -18.14
CA MET A 212 19.10 30.43 -19.06
C MET A 212 18.88 31.69 -18.22
N SER A 213 19.82 32.62 -18.32
CA SER A 213 19.72 33.96 -17.78
C SER A 213 18.61 34.73 -18.50
N SER A 214 17.69 35.29 -17.73
CA SER A 214 16.66 36.24 -18.17
C SER A 214 17.31 37.46 -18.82
N GLY A 215 17.15 37.61 -20.14
CA GLY A 215 17.40 38.84 -20.87
C GLY A 215 16.06 39.52 -21.19
N ALA A 216 15.85 40.70 -20.65
CA ALA A 216 14.71 41.56 -20.95
C ALA A 216 14.78 42.11 -22.37
N VAL A 217 13.69 42.06 -23.13
CA VAL A 217 13.43 42.98 -24.25
C VAL A 217 11.95 43.39 -24.23
N ARG A 218 11.73 44.71 -24.32
CA ARG A 218 10.44 45.40 -24.33
C ARG A 218 9.83 45.41 -25.74
N GLY A 219 8.50 45.38 -25.79
CA GLY A 219 7.68 46.24 -26.65
C GLY A 219 7.33 45.73 -28.05
N GLY A 220 6.03 45.75 -28.36
CA GLY A 220 5.49 45.62 -29.71
C GLY A 220 4.11 44.98 -29.74
N VAL A 221 3.07 45.80 -29.67
CA VAL A 221 1.67 45.46 -29.99
C VAL A 221 1.57 45.12 -31.47
N ASP A 222 0.80 44.09 -31.82
CA ASP A 222 -0.22 44.22 -32.87
C ASP A 222 -1.28 43.12 -32.78
N SER A 223 -2.45 43.53 -33.24
CA SER A 223 -3.77 42.93 -33.15
C SER A 223 -3.98 41.84 -34.21
N ASP A 224 -5.15 41.21 -34.15
CA ASP A 224 -5.82 40.41 -35.20
C ASP A 224 -5.45 38.91 -35.23
N ASP A 225 -6.33 37.93 -35.40
CA ASP A 225 -7.80 37.82 -35.42
C ASP A 225 -8.12 36.31 -35.64
N TYR A 226 -9.39 35.90 -35.47
CA TYR A 226 -10.02 34.62 -35.86
C TYR A 226 -9.81 33.37 -34.97
N LEU A 227 -10.78 32.97 -34.14
CA LEU A 227 -12.14 32.41 -34.39
C LEU A 227 -12.18 30.89 -34.63
N PHE A 228 -13.00 30.27 -33.79
CA PHE A 228 -13.47 28.89 -33.76
C PHE A 228 -14.13 28.45 -35.08
N GLY A 229 -13.89 27.21 -35.48
CA GLY A 229 -14.66 26.51 -36.52
C GLY A 229 -14.90 25.06 -36.13
N ASN A 230 -16.12 24.77 -35.68
CA ASN A 230 -16.70 23.43 -35.64
C ASN A 230 -17.33 23.08 -37.01
N ASP A 231 -17.62 21.78 -37.15
CA ASP A 231 -18.55 21.09 -38.06
C ASP A 231 -17.93 20.34 -39.24
N PRO A 232 -18.61 19.28 -39.75
CA PRO A 232 -19.93 18.73 -39.38
C PRO A 232 -19.92 17.30 -38.78
#